data_AF-A0A4Q8QWF5-F1
#
_entry.id   AF-A0A4Q8QWF5-F1
#
_cell.length_a   1.000
_cell.length_b   1.000
_cell.length_c   1.000
_cell.angle_alpha   90.00
_cell.angle_beta   90.00
_cell.angle_gamma   90.00
#
_symmetry.space_group_name_H-M   'P 1'
#
loop_
_entity.id
_entity.type
_entity.pdbx_description
1 polymer ?
#
loop_
_entity_poly.entity_id
_entity_poly.type
_entity_poly.pdbx_seq_one_letter_code
_entity_poly.pdbx_strand_id
1 'polypeptide(L)'
;MTSETRFRIVVVVAALGLSMVTGYAASQTASHGLASPESFAGIADSDARSAAMFTELGKVLTHPRCVNCHPAGDRPRQGDEGRPHQPPVARG
;
A
#
# COMPACT_ATOMS: atom_id res chain seq x y z
N MET A 1 22.70 20.46 35.64
CA MET A 1 21.37 20.19 35.05
C MET A 1 20.35 20.22 36.17
N THR A 2 19.40 21.17 36.15
CA THR A 2 18.39 21.29 37.21
C THR A 2 17.42 20.10 37.16
N SER A 3 16.84 19.74 38.31
CA SER A 3 15.85 18.65 38.41
C SER A 3 14.71 18.83 37.40
N GLU A 4 14.33 20.07 37.16
CA GLU A 4 13.30 20.47 36.21
C GLU A 4 13.65 20.13 34.74
N THR A 5 14.90 20.33 34.31
CA THR A 5 15.33 19.95 32.95
C THR A 5 15.28 18.45 32.74
N ARG A 6 15.65 17.66 33.76
CA ARG A 6 15.60 16.19 33.71
C ARG A 6 14.16 15.69 33.61
N PHE A 7 13.24 16.27 34.39
CA PHE A 7 11.82 15.93 34.34
C PHE A 7 11.20 16.24 32.98
N ARG A 8 11.47 17.42 32.41
CA ARG A 8 10.99 17.80 31.07
C ARG A 8 11.48 16.84 29.98
N ILE A 9 12.75 16.42 30.03
CA ILE A 9 13.31 15.46 29.06
C ILE A 9 12.60 14.11 29.15
N VAL A 10 12.38 13.58 30.35
CA VAL A 10 11.69 12.29 30.54
C VAL A 10 10.27 12.34 30.00
N VAL A 11 9.53 13.42 30.26
CA VAL A 11 8.16 13.60 29.74
C VAL A 11 8.14 13.63 28.22
N VAL A 12 9.06 14.36 27.58
CA VAL A 12 9.15 14.43 26.10
C VAL A 12 9.47 13.07 25.49
N VAL A 13 10.44 12.34 26.05
CA VAL A 13 10.82 11.00 25.57
C VAL A 13 9.67 10.02 25.73
N ALA A 14 8.97 10.04 26.86
CA ALA A 14 7.81 9.19 27.10
C ALA A 14 6.66 9.50 26.12
N ALA A 15 6.38 10.78 25.86
CA ALA A 15 5.34 11.20 24.92
C ALA A 15 5.66 10.78 23.47
N LEU A 16 6.91 10.93 23.04
CA LEU A 16 7.37 10.48 21.72
C LEU A 16 7.33 8.96 21.59
N GLY A 17 7.81 8.24 22.61
CA GLY A 17 7.76 6.78 22.65
C GLY A 17 6.33 6.24 22.56
N LEU A 18 5.40 6.81 23.32
CA LEU A 18 4.00 6.41 23.30
C LEU A 18 3.34 6.68 21.93
N SER A 19 3.65 7.82 21.31
CA SER A 19 3.16 8.20 19.99
C SER A 19 3.66 7.26 18.88
N MET A 20 4.90 6.77 19.00
CA MET A 20 5.48 5.82 18.05
C MET A 20 4.83 4.43 18.17
N VAL A 21 4.53 3.98 19.39
CA VAL A 21 3.85 2.71 19.65
C VAL A 21 2.42 2.71 19.12
N THR A 22 1.66 3.79 19.35
CA THR A 22 0.29 3.92 18.83
C THR A 22 0.25 3.99 17.30
N GLY A 23 1.22 4.69 16.69
CA GLY A 23 1.37 4.72 15.23
C GLY A 23 1.64 3.33 14.62
N TYR A 24 2.51 2.53 15.24
CA TYR A 24 2.82 1.18 14.77
C TYR A 24 1.61 0.24 14.85
N ALA A 25 0.87 0.27 15.96
CA ALA A 25 -0.33 -0.56 16.14
C ALA A 25 -1.43 -0.22 15.12
N ALA A 26 -1.63 1.07 14.81
CA ALA A 26 -2.60 1.49 13.79
C ALA A 26 -2.20 1.00 12.38
N SER A 27 -0.90 1.02 12.05
CA SER A 27 -0.41 0.55 10.76
C SER A 27 -0.66 -0.94 10.53
N GLN A 28 -0.64 -1.75 11.59
CA GLN A 28 -0.89 -3.20 11.50
C GLN A 28 -2.36 -3.55 11.24
N THR A 29 -3.29 -2.61 11.43
CA THR A 29 -4.74 -2.82 11.22
C THR A 29 -5.17 -2.50 9.78
N ALA A 30 -4.34 -1.79 9.01
CA ALA A 30 -4.62 -1.54 7.60
C ALA A 30 -4.58 -2.87 6.83
N SER A 31 -5.76 -3.37 6.45
CA SER A 31 -5.89 -4.58 5.64
C SER A 31 -5.09 -4.42 4.34
N HIS A 32 -4.19 -5.37 4.07
CA HIS A 32 -3.52 -5.50 2.78
C HIS A 32 -4.45 -6.04 1.67
N GLY A 33 -5.75 -6.21 1.96
CA GLY A 33 -6.75 -6.70 1.02
C GLY A 33 -7.40 -5.61 0.19
N LEU A 34 -8.18 -6.04 -0.81
CA LEU A 34 -9.04 -5.14 -1.58
C LEU A 34 -10.22 -4.69 -0.73
N ALA A 35 -10.69 -3.48 -0.96
CA ALA A 35 -11.98 -3.03 -0.45
C ALA A 35 -13.11 -3.91 -1.00
N SER A 36 -14.12 -4.21 -0.18
CA SER A 36 -15.27 -4.99 -0.63
C SER A 36 -16.17 -4.15 -1.54
N PRO A 37 -16.92 -4.75 -2.48
CA PRO A 37 -17.82 -4.01 -3.37
C PRO A 37 -18.83 -3.11 -2.64
N GLU A 38 -19.27 -3.54 -1.46
CA GLU A 38 -20.25 -2.84 -0.62
C GLU A 38 -19.71 -1.51 -0.08
N SER A 39 -18.40 -1.38 0.08
CA SER A 39 -17.76 -0.13 0.53
C SER A 39 -18.01 1.05 -0.42
N PHE A 40 -18.35 0.76 -1.69
CA PHE A 40 -18.66 1.76 -2.70
C PHE A 40 -20.16 2.03 -2.86
N ALA A 41 -21.04 1.30 -2.16
CA ALA A 41 -22.49 1.39 -2.34
C ALA A 41 -23.07 2.77 -1.97
N GLY A 42 -22.39 3.54 -1.10
CA GLY A 42 -22.79 4.89 -0.71
C GLY A 42 -22.56 5.97 -1.77
N ILE A 43 -21.86 5.67 -2.86
CA ILE A 43 -21.64 6.61 -3.97
C ILE A 43 -22.87 6.57 -4.88
N ALA A 44 -23.67 7.65 -4.85
CA ALA A 44 -24.95 7.73 -5.58
C ALA A 44 -24.76 7.83 -7.10
N ASP A 45 -23.82 8.67 -7.54
CA ASP A 45 -23.48 8.86 -8.94
C ASP A 45 -22.81 7.60 -9.51
N SER A 46 -23.36 7.06 -10.61
CA SER A 46 -22.89 5.79 -11.18
C SER A 46 -21.47 5.89 -11.72
N ASP A 47 -21.14 7.00 -12.37
CA ASP A 47 -19.85 7.18 -13.04
C ASP A 47 -18.74 7.33 -11.99
N ALA A 48 -19.00 8.11 -10.94
CA ALA A 48 -18.11 8.23 -9.79
C ALA A 48 -17.93 6.90 -9.06
N ARG A 49 -19.01 6.11 -8.89
CA ARG A 49 -18.92 4.79 -8.24
C ARG A 49 -18.09 3.82 -9.07
N SER A 50 -18.31 3.77 -10.38
CA SER A 50 -17.51 2.97 -11.30
C SER A 50 -16.04 3.38 -11.27
N ALA A 51 -15.74 4.68 -11.35
CA ALA A 51 -14.37 5.19 -11.28
C ALA A 51 -13.67 4.79 -9.96
N ALA A 52 -14.37 4.85 -8.83
CA ALA A 52 -13.84 4.41 -7.55
C ALA A 52 -13.53 2.90 -7.53
N MET A 53 -14.43 2.06 -8.05
CA MET A 53 -14.20 0.62 -8.17
C MET A 53 -13.03 0.30 -9.12
N PHE A 54 -12.91 0.99 -10.25
CA PHE A 54 -11.78 0.81 -11.18
C PHE A 54 -10.45 1.25 -10.57
N THR A 55 -10.47 2.29 -9.73
CA THR A 55 -9.29 2.71 -8.97
C THR A 55 -8.83 1.61 -8.01
N GLU A 56 -9.75 0.99 -7.29
CA GLU A 56 -9.45 -0.14 -6.41
C GLU A 56 -8.93 -1.36 -7.18
N LEU A 57 -9.58 -1.70 -8.31
CA LEU A 57 -9.12 -2.75 -9.22
C LEU A 57 -7.71 -2.47 -9.76
N GLY A 58 -7.34 -1.20 -9.89
CA GLY A 58 -6.00 -0.75 -10.25
C GLY A 58 -4.91 -1.43 -9.43
N LYS A 59 -5.13 -1.64 -8.12
CA LYS A 59 -4.18 -2.35 -7.23
C LYS A 59 -3.83 -3.75 -7.74
N VAL A 60 -4.79 -4.43 -8.39
CA VAL A 60 -4.59 -5.75 -9.00
C VAL A 60 -3.96 -5.63 -10.37
N LEU A 61 -4.49 -4.75 -11.22
CA LEU A 61 -4.05 -4.61 -12.61
C LEU A 61 -2.59 -4.15 -12.72
N THR A 62 -2.12 -3.38 -11.74
CA THR A 62 -0.72 -2.93 -11.66
C THR A 62 0.17 -3.86 -10.82
N HIS A 63 -0.38 -4.94 -10.26
CA HIS A 63 0.39 -5.87 -9.44
C HIS A 63 1.39 -6.66 -10.31
N PRO A 64 2.61 -6.96 -9.82
CA PRO A 64 3.62 -7.74 -10.55
C PRO A 64 3.06 -9.00 -11.21
N ARG A 65 2.19 -9.75 -10.51
CA ARG A 65 1.46 -10.91 -11.05
C ARG A 65 0.78 -10.68 -12.42
N CYS A 66 0.25 -9.48 -12.66
CA CYS A 66 -0.45 -9.11 -13.89
C CYS A 66 0.53 -8.48 -14.89
N VAL A 67 1.27 -7.46 -14.47
CA VAL A 67 2.14 -6.68 -15.38
C VAL A 67 3.42 -7.40 -15.80
N ASN A 68 3.82 -8.45 -15.06
CA ASN A 68 4.97 -9.26 -15.46
C ASN A 68 4.68 -10.10 -16.71
N CYS A 69 3.44 -10.59 -16.88
CA CYS A 69 3.02 -11.34 -18.06
C CYS A 69 2.39 -10.43 -19.14
N HIS A 70 1.84 -9.29 -18.74
CA HIS A 70 1.28 -8.27 -19.64
C HIS A 70 2.06 -6.94 -19.60
N PRO A 71 3.37 -6.93 -19.87
CA PRO A 71 4.11 -5.67 -19.99
C PRO A 71 3.78 -4.98 -21.32
N ALA A 72 4.06 -3.67 -21.38
CA ALA A 72 3.92 -2.89 -22.61
C ALA A 72 4.94 -3.27 -23.71
N GLY A 73 6.06 -3.90 -23.33
CA GLY A 73 7.09 -4.38 -24.26
C GLY A 73 6.97 -5.87 -24.56
N ASP A 74 7.90 -6.39 -25.35
CA ASP A 74 7.80 -7.75 -25.90
C ASP A 74 8.33 -8.86 -24.96
N ARG A 75 8.93 -8.49 -23.82
CA ARG A 75 9.54 -9.45 -22.89
C ARG A 75 8.80 -9.50 -21.56
N PRO A 76 8.32 -10.68 -21.12
CA PRO A 76 7.84 -10.87 -19.77
C PRO A 76 8.89 -10.50 -18.72
N ARG A 77 8.40 -10.20 -17.51
CA ARG A 77 9.19 -9.89 -16.31
C ARG A 77 8.93 -10.93 -15.22
N GLN A 78 9.68 -10.90 -14.13
CA GLN A 78 9.50 -11.81 -13.00
C GLN A 78 9.87 -11.18 -11.65
N GLY A 79 9.21 -11.67 -10.60
CA GLY A 79 9.33 -11.16 -9.24
C GLY A 79 8.75 -9.75 -9.07
N ASP A 80 8.85 -9.21 -7.86
CA ASP A 80 8.28 -7.90 -7.52
C ASP A 80 9.09 -6.73 -8.12
N GLU A 81 10.38 -6.94 -8.34
CA GLU A 81 11.30 -5.97 -8.96
C GLU A 81 11.10 -5.83 -10.48
N GLY A 82 10.26 -6.68 -11.10
CA GLY A 82 9.98 -6.61 -12.54
C GLY A 82 11.22 -6.84 -13.42
N ARG A 83 12.15 -7.69 -12.98
CA ARG A 83 13.36 -8.04 -13.75
C ARG A 83 12.96 -8.83 -15.00
N PRO A 84 13.74 -8.80 -16.09
CA PRO A 84 13.49 -9.66 -17.25
C PRO A 84 13.29 -11.12 -16.82
N HIS A 85 12.28 -11.77 -17.38
CA HIS A 85 12.00 -13.17 -17.10
C HIS A 85 13.22 -14.03 -17.49
N GLN A 86 13.52 -15.04 -16.67
CA GLN A 86 14.60 -16.00 -16.90
C GLN A 86 14.05 -17.43 -16.78
N PRO A 87 14.18 -18.29 -17.81
CA PRO A 87 14.93 -18.10 -19.06
C PRO A 87 14.32 -17.01 -19.97
N PRO A 88 15.10 -16.46 -20.94
CA PRO A 88 14.63 -15.37 -21.77
C PRO A 88 13.48 -15.83 -22.66
N VAL A 89 12.38 -15.07 -22.64
CA VAL A 89 11.20 -15.31 -23.48
C VAL A 89 10.83 -14.00 -24.16
N ALA A 90 10.38 -14.09 -25.40
CA ALA A 90 9.74 -12.99 -26.12
C ALA A 90 8.30 -13.40 -26.42
N ARG A 91 7.39 -12.43 -26.49
CA ARG A 91 6.06 -12.64 -27.06
C ARG A 91 6.23 -13.14 -28.50
N GLY A 92 5.48 -14.19 -28.85
CA GLY A 92 5.43 -14.74 -30.21
C GLY A 92 4.74 -13.81 -31.20
#